data_AF-A0A7W1ZZ96-F1
#
_entry.id   AF-A0A7W1ZZ96-F1
#
_cell.length_a   1.000
_cell.length_b   1.000
_cell.length_c   1.000
_cell.angle_alpha   90.00
_cell.angle_beta   90.00
_cell.angle_gamma   90.00
#
_symmetry.space_group_name_H-M   'P 1'
#
loop_
_entity.id
_entity.type
_entity.pdbx_description
1 polymer ?
#
loop_
_entity_poly.entity_id
_entity_poly.type
_entity_poly.pdbx_seq_one_letter_code
_entity_poly.pdbx_strand_id
1 'polypeptide(L)'
;MLKKIPALLLALMIGVVGVFAQNAQTRNLTSGQKYKIKGVVVAQDDTGFTVRDAVGVDTKVMLGSGASIKTKGGFFGGGNTIPANNIVRGLNLEVEG
;
A
#
# COMPACT_ATOMS: atom_id res chain seq x y z
N MET A 1 -33.16 38.59 -32.37
CA MET A 1 -32.24 39.08 -31.32
C MET A 1 -31.82 37.91 -30.46
N LEU A 2 -30.73 37.20 -30.81
CA LEU A 2 -30.25 36.03 -30.08
C LEU A 2 -28.75 36.19 -29.82
N LYS A 3 -28.43 36.93 -28.77
CA LYS A 3 -27.06 37.12 -28.27
C LYS A 3 -27.15 36.96 -26.76
N LYS A 4 -26.20 36.23 -26.18
CA LYS A 4 -25.97 35.98 -24.74
C LYS A 4 -26.50 34.66 -24.14
N ILE A 5 -26.15 33.51 -24.72
CA ILE A 5 -26.16 32.21 -23.99
C ILE A 5 -24.91 31.32 -24.25
N PRO A 6 -23.66 31.82 -24.48
CA PRO A 6 -22.52 30.88 -24.57
C PRO A 6 -21.76 30.69 -23.24
N ALA A 7 -21.93 31.58 -22.25
CA ALA A 7 -21.03 31.61 -21.09
C ALA A 7 -21.35 30.55 -20.01
N LEU A 8 -22.62 30.16 -19.87
CA LEU A 8 -23.02 29.22 -18.81
C LEU A 8 -22.71 27.75 -19.16
N LEU A 9 -22.66 27.43 -20.45
CA LEU A 9 -22.32 26.09 -20.96
C LEU A 9 -20.81 25.80 -20.92
N LEU A 10 -19.97 26.85 -20.97
CA LEU A 10 -18.51 26.70 -20.86
C LEU A 10 -18.04 26.53 -19.42
N ALA A 11 -18.78 27.07 -18.44
CA ALA A 11 -18.43 26.98 -17.01
C ALA A 11 -18.63 25.57 -16.41
N LEU A 12 -19.50 24.74 -16.99
CA LEU A 12 -19.74 23.36 -16.54
C LEU A 12 -18.65 22.37 -17.00
N MET A 13 -17.81 22.73 -17.97
CA MET A 13 -16.77 21.84 -18.52
C MET A 13 -15.45 21.87 -17.73
N ILE A 14 -15.31 22.75 -16.73
CA ILE A 14 -14.06 22.91 -15.95
C ILE A 14 -14.09 22.07 -14.65
N GLY A 15 -15.26 21.55 -14.24
CA GLY A 15 -15.46 20.93 -12.92
C GLY A 15 -15.16 19.44 -12.77
N VAL A 16 -14.74 18.70 -13.81
CA VAL A 16 -14.71 17.21 -13.78
C VAL A 16 -13.31 16.59 -13.80
N VAL A 17 -12.23 17.37 -13.81
CA VAL A 17 -10.85 16.82 -13.82
C VAL A 17 -10.16 17.06 -12.49
N GLY A 18 -10.43 16.22 -11.49
CA GLY A 18 -9.75 16.36 -10.19
C GLY A 18 -9.80 15.21 -9.19
N VAL A 19 -10.39 14.04 -9.49
CA VAL A 19 -10.63 13.02 -8.45
C VAL A 19 -10.07 11.63 -8.80
N PHE A 20 -8.89 11.53 -9.41
CA PHE A 20 -8.24 10.22 -9.62
C PHE A 20 -6.72 10.19 -9.38
N ALA A 21 -6.20 10.99 -8.45
CA ALA A 21 -4.82 10.87 -7.98
C ALA A 21 -4.75 10.09 -6.65
N GLN A 22 -5.34 8.90 -6.60
CA GLN A 22 -5.08 7.91 -5.54
C GLN A 22 -4.41 6.67 -6.11
N ASN A 23 -3.61 6.85 -7.16
CA ASN A 23 -2.70 5.81 -7.58
C ASN A 23 -1.59 5.78 -6.52
N ALA A 24 -1.79 4.99 -5.47
CA ALA A 24 -0.76 4.67 -4.51
C ALA A 24 0.44 4.16 -5.33
N GLN A 25 1.48 5.00 -5.45
CA GLN A 25 2.68 4.69 -6.22
C GLN A 25 3.32 3.46 -5.56
N THR A 26 2.94 2.28 -6.04
CA THR A 26 3.50 1.03 -5.54
C THR A 26 4.90 0.87 -6.09
N ARG A 27 5.85 0.59 -5.20
CA ARG A 27 7.24 0.34 -5.57
C ARG A 27 7.31 -0.84 -6.54
N ASN A 28 7.87 -0.61 -7.73
CA ASN A 28 8.27 -1.69 -8.62
C ASN A 28 9.57 -2.30 -8.10
N LEU A 29 9.50 -3.56 -7.67
CA LEU A 29 10.66 -4.34 -7.24
C LEU A 29 11.21 -5.12 -8.43
N THR A 30 12.53 -5.17 -8.57
CA THR A 30 13.18 -6.05 -9.55
C THR A 30 12.99 -7.50 -9.13
N SER A 31 12.42 -8.32 -10.01
CA SER A 31 12.18 -9.75 -9.75
C SER A 31 13.50 -10.50 -9.50
N GLY A 32 13.50 -11.38 -8.49
CA GLY A 32 14.65 -12.23 -8.13
C GLY A 32 15.66 -11.60 -7.18
N GLN A 33 15.52 -10.32 -6.86
CA GLN A 33 16.33 -9.66 -5.82
C GLN A 33 15.62 -9.74 -4.47
N LYS A 34 16.36 -10.09 -3.42
CA LYS A 34 15.86 -10.07 -2.05
C LYS A 34 15.79 -8.64 -1.51
N TYR A 35 14.66 -8.26 -0.95
CA TYR A 35 14.44 -6.97 -0.32
C TYR A 35 14.09 -7.14 1.15
N LYS A 36 14.59 -6.22 1.97
CA LYS A 36 14.15 -6.03 3.34
C LYS A 36 13.38 -4.72 3.44
N ILE A 37 12.09 -4.79 3.73
CA ILE A 37 11.20 -3.64 3.83
C ILE A 37 10.77 -3.52 5.29
N LYS A 38 10.94 -2.35 5.88
CA LYS A 38 10.47 -2.03 7.23
C LYS A 38 9.42 -0.95 7.12
N GLY A 39 8.27 -1.13 7.73
CA GLY A 39 7.23 -0.13 7.63
C GLY A 39 5.93 -0.51 8.31
N VAL A 40 4.92 0.31 8.06
CA VAL A 40 3.58 0.18 8.61
C VAL A 40 2.65 -0.42 7.57
N VAL A 41 1.78 -1.35 7.98
CA VAL A 41 0.71 -1.86 7.10
C VAL A 41 -0.34 -0.78 6.88
N VAL A 42 -0.58 -0.44 5.62
CA VAL A 42 -1.58 0.57 5.24
C VAL A 42 -2.87 -0.08 4.74
N ALA A 43 -2.76 -1.24 4.10
CA ALA A 43 -3.88 -2.01 3.58
C ALA A 43 -3.59 -3.51 3.71
N GLN A 44 -4.64 -4.30 3.86
CA GLN A 44 -4.61 -5.76 3.87
C GLN A 44 -5.59 -6.26 2.80
N ASP A 45 -5.13 -7.22 2.01
CA ASP A 45 -5.90 -7.92 0.98
C ASP A 45 -5.98 -9.42 1.33
N ASP A 46 -6.83 -10.19 0.64
CA ASP A 46 -6.98 -11.64 0.89
C ASP A 46 -5.69 -12.46 0.64
N THR A 47 -4.79 -11.95 -0.19
CA THR A 47 -3.56 -12.66 -0.64
C THR A 47 -2.28 -11.96 -0.19
N GLY A 48 -2.37 -10.86 0.57
CA GLY A 48 -1.21 -10.05 0.90
C GLY A 48 -1.55 -8.76 1.63
N PHE A 49 -0.60 -7.83 1.65
CA PHE A 49 -0.76 -6.54 2.31
C PHE A 49 0.15 -5.49 1.69
N THR A 50 -0.18 -4.22 1.91
CA THR A 50 0.63 -3.08 1.47
C THR A 50 1.35 -2.48 2.67
N VAL A 51 2.67 -2.40 2.57
CA VAL A 51 3.54 -1.81 3.57
C VAL A 51 4.01 -0.45 3.10
N ARG A 52 3.90 0.56 3.96
CA ARG A 52 4.47 1.88 3.76
C ARG A 52 5.75 2.02 4.56
N ASP A 53 6.84 2.26 3.86
CA ASP A 53 8.15 2.56 4.46
C ASP A 53 8.14 3.95 5.11
N ALA A 54 9.16 4.25 5.93
CA ALA A 54 9.37 5.57 6.56
C ALA A 54 9.47 6.71 5.54
N VAL A 55 9.88 6.42 4.30
CA VAL A 55 9.96 7.39 3.19
C VAL A 55 8.59 7.62 2.53
N GLY A 56 7.53 6.95 3.00
CA GLY A 56 6.16 7.08 2.45
C GLY A 56 5.91 6.29 1.17
N VAL A 57 6.81 5.39 0.80
CA VAL A 57 6.67 4.53 -0.39
C VAL A 57 5.84 3.30 -0.04
N ASP A 58 4.78 3.07 -0.81
CA ASP A 58 3.92 1.89 -0.66
C ASP A 58 4.51 0.70 -1.42
N THR A 59 4.55 -0.46 -0.79
CA THR A 59 5.02 -1.71 -1.41
C THR A 59 4.00 -2.80 -1.17
N LYS A 60 3.51 -3.41 -2.25
CA LYS A 60 2.60 -4.56 -2.15
C LYS A 60 3.42 -5.83 -1.92
N VAL A 61 3.08 -6.54 -0.87
CA VAL A 61 3.70 -7.80 -0.47
C VAL A 61 2.67 -8.90 -0.62
N MET A 62 3.03 -9.94 -1.37
CA MET A 62 2.20 -11.13 -1.54
C MET A 62 2.72 -12.26 -0.65
N LEU A 63 1.80 -12.91 0.07
CA LEU A 63 2.14 -14.02 0.96
C LEU A 63 2.11 -15.33 0.15
N GLY A 64 3.30 -15.89 -0.13
CA GLY A 64 3.42 -17.24 -0.69
C GLY A 64 3.20 -18.32 0.37
N SER A 65 2.98 -19.57 -0.07
CA SER A 65 2.79 -20.73 0.82
C SER A 65 4.00 -21.03 1.74
N GLY A 66 5.19 -20.54 1.39
CA GLY A 66 6.41 -20.63 2.21
C GLY A 66 6.67 -19.41 3.10
N ALA A 67 5.77 -18.43 3.14
CA ALA A 67 5.97 -17.22 3.94
C ALA A 67 5.86 -17.55 5.44
N SER A 68 6.85 -17.08 6.21
CA SER A 68 6.87 -17.26 7.67
C SER A 68 6.60 -15.93 8.36
N ILE A 69 5.51 -15.86 9.13
CA ILE A 69 5.10 -14.67 9.85
C ILE A 69 5.37 -14.91 11.33
N LYS A 70 6.28 -14.14 11.92
CA LYS A 70 6.69 -14.28 13.31
C LYS A 70 6.66 -12.94 14.01
N THR A 71 6.33 -12.95 15.30
CA THR A 71 6.54 -11.76 16.13
C THR A 71 8.03 -11.47 16.26
N LYS A 72 8.41 -10.20 16.46
CA LYS A 72 9.80 -9.88 16.79
C LYS A 72 10.08 -10.37 18.22
N GLY A 73 10.78 -11.50 18.32
CA GLY A 73 11.23 -12.04 19.61
C GLY A 73 12.38 -11.21 20.18
N GLY A 74 12.49 -11.18 21.52
CA GLY A 74 13.61 -10.54 22.21
C GLY A 74 14.94 -11.25 21.98
N PHE A 75 16.02 -10.68 22.52
CA PHE A 75 17.41 -11.12 22.31
C PHE A 75 17.70 -12.59 22.65
N PHE A 76 16.85 -13.26 23.43
CA PHE A 76 17.04 -14.65 23.86
C PHE A 76 15.94 -15.65 23.42
N GLY A 77 15.00 -15.24 22.56
CA GLY A 77 13.94 -16.15 22.11
C GLY A 77 13.38 -15.76 20.75
N GLY A 78 13.41 -16.71 19.80
CA GLY A 78 12.73 -16.54 18.52
C GLY A 78 11.23 -16.29 18.73
N GLY A 79 10.68 -15.28 18.06
CA GLY A 79 9.27 -14.94 18.25
C GLY A 79 8.32 -16.02 17.76
N ASN A 80 7.08 -15.95 18.25
CA ASN A 80 6.05 -16.94 17.96
C ASN A 80 5.54 -16.77 16.53
N THR A 81 5.32 -17.90 15.84
CA THR A 81 4.63 -17.90 14.54
C THR A 81 3.18 -17.48 14.76
N ILE A 82 2.71 -16.53 13.96
CA ILE A 82 1.34 -16.00 14.03
C ILE A 82 0.64 -16.19 12.69
N PRO A 83 -0.71 -16.34 12.68
CA PRO A 83 -1.47 -16.42 11.44
C PRO A 83 -1.45 -15.07 10.71
N ALA A 84 -1.56 -15.12 9.38
CA ALA A 84 -1.59 -13.92 8.52
C ALA A 84 -2.73 -12.96 8.86
N ASN A 85 -3.86 -13.48 9.35
CA ASN A 85 -5.02 -12.68 9.76
C ASN A 85 -4.70 -11.69 10.89
N ASN A 86 -3.62 -11.91 11.65
CA ASN A 86 -3.20 -10.99 12.70
C ASN A 86 -2.44 -9.76 12.15
N ILE A 87 -2.13 -9.73 10.84
CA ILE A 87 -1.53 -8.56 10.19
C ILE A 87 -2.62 -7.53 9.95
N VAL A 88 -2.77 -6.59 10.88
CA VAL A 88 -3.76 -5.51 10.78
C VAL A 88 -3.14 -4.21 10.30
N ARG A 89 -3.98 -3.31 9.77
CA ARG A 89 -3.58 -1.94 9.44
C ARG A 89 -2.99 -1.24 10.67
N GLY A 90 -1.91 -0.49 10.48
CA GLY A 90 -1.19 0.19 11.55
C GLY A 90 -0.10 -0.64 12.22
N LEU A 91 0.01 -1.94 11.91
CA LEU A 91 1.07 -2.78 12.44
C LEU A 91 2.42 -2.42 11.82
N ASN A 92 3.44 -2.22 12.67
CA ASN A 92 4.83 -2.13 12.22
C ASN A 92 5.38 -3.54 11.97
N LEU A 93 5.89 -3.78 10.77
CA LEU A 93 6.45 -5.07 10.39
C LEU A 93 7.70 -4.94 9.51
N GLU A 94 8.48 -6.01 9.51
CA GLU A 94 9.67 -6.19 8.71
C GLU A 94 9.40 -7.36 7.76
N VAL A 95 9.45 -7.11 6.45
CA VAL A 95 9.28 -8.10 5.39
C VAL A 95 10.64 -8.38 4.77
N GLU A 96 10.94 -9.64 4.56
CA GLU A 96 12.14 -10.09 3.86
C GLU A 96 11.75 -11.12 2.81
N GLY A 97 12.16 -10.90 1.55
CA GLY A 97 11.78 -11.75 0.41
C GLY A 97 12.45 -11.34 -0.87
#